data_AF-A0A522MCS5-F1
#
_entry.id   AF-A0A522MCS5-F1
#
_cell.length_a   1.000
_cell.length_b   1.000
_cell.length_c   1.000
_cell.angle_alpha   90.00
_cell.angle_beta   90.00
_cell.angle_gamma   90.00
#
_symmetry.space_group_name_H-M   'P 1'
#
loop_
_entity.id
_entity.type
_entity.pdbx_description
1 polymer ?
#
loop_
_entity_poly.entity_id
_entity_poly.type
_entity_poly.pdbx_seq_one_letter_code
_entity_poly.pdbx_strand_id
1 'polypeptide(L)' 'MHSYARIVGGFVVELISPAIYDIDSPPECEFEFKCGDEVPIERRFTADIVAQLVDITPLSPQPSPGWTFDGNKFFPPKEA' A
#
# COMPACT_ATOMS: atom_id res chain seq x y z
N MET A 1 5.58 -2.07 -8.74
CA MET A 1 4.22 -2.37 -8.27
C MET A 1 4.32 -2.79 -6.83
N HIS A 2 3.87 -1.90 -5.97
CA HIS A 2 3.96 -1.98 -4.53
C HIS A 2 2.59 -2.32 -3.94
N SER A 3 2.60 -3.30 -3.05
CA SER A 3 1.45 -3.65 -2.23
C SER A 3 1.69 -3.12 -0.83
N TYR A 4 0.67 -2.50 -0.25
CA TYR A 4 0.76 -1.95 1.10
C TYR A 4 -0.26 -2.61 2.02
N ALA A 5 0.10 -2.78 3.29
CA ALA A 5 -0.85 -3.12 4.34
C ALA A 5 -1.21 -1.84 5.10
N ARG A 6 -2.50 -1.59 5.31
CA ARG A 6 -2.97 -0.53 6.19
C ARG A 6 -3.03 -1.03 7.62
N ILE A 7 -2.36 -0.31 8.52
CA ILE A 7 -2.25 -0.65 9.93
C ILE A 7 -3.08 0.32 10.77
N VAL A 8 -4.01 -0.23 11.56
CA VAL A 8 -4.79 0.54 12.52
C VAL A 8 -4.75 -0.16 13.87
N GLY A 9 -4.30 0.56 14.90
CA GLY A 9 -4.19 0.00 16.26
C GLY A 9 -3.25 -1.21 16.37
N GLY A 10 -2.26 -1.33 15.47
CA GLY A 10 -1.34 -2.47 15.42
C GLY A 10 -1.88 -3.69 14.67
N PHE A 11 -3.00 -3.56 13.95
CA PHE A 11 -3.58 -4.64 13.14
C PHE A 11 -3.61 -4.28 11.67
N VAL A 12 -3.36 -5.27 10.81
CA VAL A 12 -3.63 -5.19 9.38
C VAL A 12 -5.14 -5.20 9.18
N VAL A 13 -5.70 -4.08 8.71
CA VAL A 13 -7.14 -3.95 8.46
C VAL A 13 -7.49 -4.11 6.98
N GLU A 14 -6.56 -3.80 6.08
CA GLU A 14 -6.78 -3.78 4.65
C GLU A 14 -5.46 -3.98 3.90
N LEU A 15 -5.54 -4.61 2.72
CA LEU A 15 -4.44 -4.68 1.76
C LEU A 15 -4.74 -3.74 0.59
N ILE A 16 -3.78 -2.87 0.29
CA ILE A 16 -3.86 -1.91 -0.80
C ILE A 16 -3.07 -2.46 -1.97
N SER A 17 -3.80 -2.92 -2.99
CA SER A 17 -3.21 -3.37 -4.24
C SER A 17 -2.52 -2.23 -4.99
N PRO A 18 -1.53 -2.52 -5.84
CA PRO A 18 -0.98 -1.54 -6.77
C PRO A 18 -2.08 -0.97 -7.67
N ALA A 19 -1.93 0.29 -8.07
CA ALA A 19 -2.76 0.92 -9.10
C ALA A 19 -1.84 1.44 -10.20
N ILE A 20 -2.34 1.48 -11.44
CA ILE A 20 -1.60 1.98 -12.60
C ILE A 20 -2.36 3.12 -13.26
N TYR A 21 -1.66 3.97 -13.99
CA TYR A 21 -2.30 4.95 -14.86
C TYR A 21 -2.82 4.26 -16.13
N ASP A 22 -4.08 4.52 -16.49
CA ASP A 22 -4.68 3.95 -17.69
C ASP A 22 -4.34 4.73 -18.97
N ILE A 23 -3.79 5.92 -18.82
CA ILE A 23 -3.42 6.84 -19.90
C ILE A 23 -2.03 7.43 -19.65
N ASP A 24 -1.44 7.99 -20.71
CA ASP A 24 -0.28 8.88 -20.56
C ASP A 24 -0.71 10.23 -19.97
N SER A 25 0.20 10.89 -19.27
CA SER A 25 -0.03 12.21 -18.69
C SER A 25 -0.35 13.24 -19.79
N PRO A 26 -1.46 13.99 -19.67
CA PRO A 26 -1.72 15.13 -20.56
C PRO A 26 -0.61 16.19 -20.45
N PRO A 27 -0.39 17.01 -21.50
CA PRO A 27 0.67 18.01 -21.52
C PRO A 27 0.51 19.12 -20.46
N GLU A 28 -0.70 19.30 -19.93
CA GLU A 28 -1.00 20.26 -18.85
C GLU A 28 -0.80 19.70 -17.43
N CYS A 29 -0.48 18.41 -17.30
CA CYS A 29 -0.29 17.80 -16.00
C CYS A 29 1.04 18.28 -15.38
N GLU A 30 1.04 18.52 -14.07
CA GLU A 30 2.23 19.03 -13.35
C GLU A 30 3.41 18.03 -13.34
N PHE A 31 3.17 16.78 -13.72
CA PHE A 31 4.14 15.69 -13.69
C PHE A 31 3.84 14.70 -14.81
N GLU A 32 4.90 14.14 -15.38
CA GLU A 32 4.80 13.16 -16.45
C GLU A 32 4.65 11.74 -15.90
N PHE A 33 3.75 10.97 -16.51
CA PHE A 33 3.56 9.54 -16.26
C PHE A 33 3.08 8.86 -17.54
N LYS A 34 3.29 7.56 -17.65
CA LYS A 34 2.85 6.77 -18.80
C LYS A 34 1.74 5.81 -18.44
N CYS A 35 0.96 5.44 -19.44
CA CYS A 35 0.04 4.31 -19.35
C CYS A 35 0.80 3.07 -18.87
N GLY A 36 0.30 2.44 -17.81
CA GLY A 36 0.92 1.29 -17.16
C GLY A 36 1.92 1.62 -16.04
N ASP A 37 2.34 2.87 -15.89
CA ASP A 37 3.15 3.28 -14.74
C ASP A 37 2.34 3.15 -13.45
N GLU A 38 3.01 2.74 -12.37
CA GLU A 38 2.39 2.66 -11.06
C GLU A 38 2.04 4.06 -10.53
N VAL A 39 0.82 4.21 -10.03
CA VAL A 39 0.38 5.43 -9.34
C VAL A 39 1.01 5.45 -7.93
N PRO A 40 1.87 6.44 -7.62
CA PRO A 40 2.48 6.59 -6.30
C PRO A 40 1.43 6.66 -5.19
N ILE A 41 1.71 6.06 -4.04
CA ILE A 41 0.73 5.92 -2.96
C ILE A 41 0.30 7.28 -2.38
N GLU A 42 1.21 8.25 -2.38
CA GLU A 42 1.01 9.63 -1.95
C GLU A 42 0.05 10.40 -2.86
N ARG A 43 -0.14 9.93 -4.10
CA ARG A 43 -1.10 10.49 -5.05
C ARG A 43 -2.46 9.79 -4.99
N ARG A 44 -2.54 8.64 -4.32
CA ARG A 44 -3.76 7.83 -4.19
C ARG A 44 -4.54 8.17 -2.93
N PHE A 45 -3.84 8.54 -1.85
CA PHE A 45 -4.43 8.76 -0.53
C PHE A 45 -3.87 9.99 0.16
N THR A 46 -4.57 10.47 1.20
CA THR A 46 -4.10 11.58 2.04
C THR A 46 -2.89 11.17 2.87
N ALA A 47 -2.11 12.16 3.33
CA ALA A 47 -0.95 11.92 4.17
C ALA A 47 -1.26 11.10 5.44
N ASP A 48 -2.41 11.34 6.08
CA ASP A 48 -2.87 10.57 7.25
C ASP A 48 -3.07 9.08 6.95
N ILE A 49 -3.57 8.75 5.75
CA ILE A 49 -3.73 7.36 5.34
C ILE A 49 -2.36 6.78 4.98
N VAL A 50 -1.54 7.50 4.22
CA VAL A 50 -0.19 7.05 3.83
C VAL A 50 0.67 6.73 5.05
N ALA A 51 0.57 7.53 6.12
CA ALA A 51 1.29 7.28 7.38
C ALA A 51 0.89 5.97 8.09
N GLN A 52 -0.27 5.40 7.74
CA GLN A 52 -0.76 4.11 8.24
C GLN A 52 -0.37 2.94 7.32
N LEU A 53 0.25 3.19 6.18
CA LEU A 53 0.60 2.17 5.19
C LEU A 53 2.03 1.67 5.41
N VAL A 54 2.20 0.36 5.35
CA VAL A 54 3.49 -0.31 5.38
C VAL A 54 3.68 -1.06 4.07
N ASP A 55 4.81 -0.85 3.40
CA ASP A 55 5.16 -1.60 2.20
C ASP A 55 5.40 -3.07 2.57
N ILE A 56 4.58 -3.95 2.00
CA ILE A 56 4.65 -5.40 2.21
C ILE A 56 5.16 -6.14 0.96
N THR A 57 5.52 -5.41 -0.09
CA THR A 57 6.05 -5.96 -1.35
C THR A 57 7.23 -6.91 -1.13
N PRO A 58 8.23 -6.61 -0.27
CA PRO A 58 9.37 -7.50 -0.09
C PRO A 58 9.09 -8.69 0.85
N LEU A 59 7.91 -8.78 1.46
CA LEU A 59 7.62 -9.77 2.49
C LEU A 59 7.11 -11.09 1.89
N SER A 60 7.56 -12.19 2.47
CA SER A 60 7.08 -13.54 2.17
C SER A 60 7.05 -14.39 3.45
N PRO A 61 5.87 -14.86 3.91
CA PRO A 61 4.55 -14.64 3.32
C PRO A 61 4.11 -13.17 3.41
N GLN A 62 3.29 -12.73 2.45
CA GLN A 62 2.64 -11.42 2.57
C GLN A 62 1.62 -11.44 3.72
N PRO A 63 1.58 -10.39 4.57
CA PRO A 63 0.58 -10.27 5.61
C PRO A 63 -0.84 -10.21 5.05
N SER A 64 -1.81 -10.65 5.84
CA SER A 64 -3.24 -10.61 5.51
C SER A 64 -4.03 -9.83 6.55
N PRO A 65 -5.27 -9.40 6.23
CA PRO A 65 -6.15 -8.81 7.24
C PRO A 65 -6.28 -9.70 8.48
N GLY A 66 -6.25 -9.08 9.66
CA GLY A 66 -6.24 -9.77 10.96
C GLY A 66 -4.86 -10.14 11.49
N TRP A 67 -3.78 -9.96 10.71
CA TRP A 67 -2.41 -10.04 11.22
C TRP A 67 -2.10 -8.84 12.12
N THR A 68 -1.16 -9.01 13.05
CA THR A 68 -0.68 -7.91 13.92
C THR A 68 0.66 -7.38 13.42
N PHE A 69 0.94 -6.11 13.70
CA PHE A 69 2.19 -5.42 13.37
C PHE A 69 2.72 -4.68 14.60
N ASP A 70 3.96 -4.99 15.00
CA ASP A 70 4.60 -4.40 16.19
C ASP A 70 5.42 -3.12 15.91
N GLY A 71 5.36 -2.62 14.67
CA GLY A 71 6.19 -1.52 14.18
C GLY A 71 7.39 -1.98 13.35
N ASN A 72 7.72 -3.29 13.38
CA ASN A 72 8.84 -3.85 12.64
C ASN A 72 8.50 -5.18 11.94
N LYS A 73 7.64 -6.01 12.54
CA LYS A 73 7.32 -7.36 12.08
C LYS A 73 5.81 -7.62 12.10
N PHE A 74 5.40 -8.50 11.19
CA PHE A 74 4.03 -8.99 11.06
C PHE A 74 3.90 -10.37 11.70
N PHE A 75 2.79 -10.60 12.40
CA PHE A 75 2.48 -11.89 13.01
C PHE A 75 1.11 -12.38 12.57
N PRO A 76 0.99 -13.63 12.10
CA PRO A 76 -0.29 -14.23 11.80
C PRO A 76 -1.16 -14.32 13.06
N PRO A 77 -2.50 -14.29 12.91
CA PRO A 77 -3.39 -14.58 14.01
C PRO A 77 -3.08 -15.97 14.57
N LYS A 78 -3.08 -16.11 15.89
CA LYS A 78 -2.99 -17.43 16.52
C LYS A 78 -4.26 -18.20 16.16
N GLU A 79 -4.12 -19.36 15.53
CA GLU A 79 -5.25 -20.28 15.38
C GLU A 79 -5.81 -20.57 16.78
N ALA A 80 -7.12 -20.40 16.93
CA ALA A 80 -7.85 -20.59 18.18
C ALA A 80 -8.08 -22.08 18.47
#